data_AF-A0A1M3SZY4-F1
#
_entry.id   AF-A0A1M3SZY4-F1
#
_cell.length_a   1.000
_cell.length_b   1.000
_cell.length_c   1.000
_cell.angle_alpha   90.00
_cell.angle_beta   90.00
_cell.angle_gamma   90.00
#
_symmetry.space_group_name_H-M   'P 1'
#
loop_
_entity.id
_entity.type
_entity.pdbx_description
1 polymer ?
#
loop_
_entity_poly.entity_id
_entity_poly.type
_entity_poly.pdbx_seq_one_letter_code
_entity_poly.pdbx_strand_id
1 'polypeptide(L)'
;MSLRALGHEKVIAAARKKLYGENRWWVVDVYVEDPNEQPHRQSLHSQLVRSLREHFPNQRRPPDGLIYERIRFYQGYLGHPPDEQAEALWWAVLRHDPKSKKHVYLRAFLQHPSFPAAFDALLLIPGLWARMQLGVLHTMVSLRCDEPILSYLETIRTVWMDRIFGGSNTLPVHADAETVLALESQVPKLSEPDREYLRSRMMDDRTLFPSIDDSDIRAALWERLKQIDTPIPTLGTFFQDLRFLGVASKVMKALLFPPEDLGSKKTKKITIDCELVRRGLHELWRFSFQYGLDMTEVARRQPHKRKKSCSSYPVPSCSTSIDRMALWRHFFWLADQHGFQIPAIAEFVPGQASLPTPQTPEGLGSTEQDEAVNRRCGIPYADTVDADRFALEGNRLWQPWESPQVTTVFFRRSQFQTFFRYLWGGSGINQATNAARESAATDGTAAIDQEILNHELEHRMPSPSFSQILKISSPIDWSMAMWDCGMGSLEMPIGNLEVVVTIPNHNPRRISLPSDEMIINNFFNGLKERRFVIHSLDYHTVSAEPSLYLWHLRYPWERVQAILTEENVQEYTASDGNRLKRRRRGIAEAIDDIAAWVDEQILKLPVPAPPSWEWNVQEEEY
;
A
#
# COMPACT_ATOMS: atom_id res chain seq x y z
N MET A 1 -27.88 37.29 -6.80
CA MET A 1 -27.18 36.51 -5.74
C MET A 1 -26.91 35.13 -6.30
N SER A 2 -25.64 34.70 -6.36
CA SER A 2 -25.28 33.32 -6.70
C SER A 2 -25.04 32.57 -5.40
N LEU A 3 -25.81 31.51 -5.14
CA LEU A 3 -25.60 30.63 -3.98
C LEU A 3 -24.40 29.75 -4.28
N ARG A 4 -23.33 29.85 -3.47
CA ARG A 4 -22.17 28.96 -3.58
C ARG A 4 -22.46 27.67 -2.83
N ALA A 5 -22.49 26.54 -3.54
CA ALA A 5 -22.62 25.23 -2.93
C ALA A 5 -21.22 24.63 -2.73
N LEU A 6 -20.85 24.30 -1.50
CA LEU A 6 -19.55 23.73 -1.15
C LEU A 6 -19.58 22.20 -1.29
N GLY A 7 -18.69 21.61 -2.09
CA GLY A 7 -18.54 20.15 -2.23
C GLY A 7 -19.73 19.41 -2.87
N HIS A 8 -20.74 20.14 -3.34
CA HIS A 8 -21.98 19.55 -3.87
C HIS A 8 -21.87 19.05 -5.30
N GLU A 9 -20.84 19.40 -6.07
CA GLU A 9 -20.71 18.92 -7.46
C GLU A 9 -20.67 17.39 -7.54
N LYS A 10 -20.00 16.75 -6.59
CA LYS A 10 -19.91 15.28 -6.49
C LYS A 10 -21.20 14.66 -6.00
N VAL A 11 -21.88 15.31 -5.05
CA VAL A 11 -23.23 14.89 -4.62
C VAL A 11 -24.20 14.99 -5.78
N ILE A 12 -24.12 16.06 -6.58
CA ILE A 12 -24.92 16.27 -7.79
C ILE A 12 -24.57 15.22 -8.85
N ALA A 13 -23.28 14.92 -9.08
CA ALA A 13 -22.84 13.90 -10.02
C ALA A 13 -23.32 12.50 -9.60
N ALA A 14 -23.18 12.15 -8.32
CA ALA A 14 -23.68 10.90 -7.75
C ALA A 14 -25.21 10.83 -7.82
N ALA A 15 -25.92 11.91 -7.48
CA ALA A 15 -27.37 12.02 -7.60
C ALA A 15 -27.84 11.86 -9.04
N ARG A 16 -27.13 12.43 -10.02
CA ARG A 16 -27.43 12.23 -11.46
C ARG A 16 -27.24 10.77 -11.90
N LYS A 17 -26.27 10.07 -11.33
CA LYS A 17 -26.02 8.64 -11.59
C LYS A 17 -27.01 7.71 -10.86
N LYS A 18 -27.58 8.12 -9.73
CA LYS A 18 -28.30 7.24 -8.79
C LYS A 18 -29.78 7.56 -8.58
N LEU A 19 -30.20 8.82 -8.72
CA LEU A 19 -31.57 9.28 -8.46
C LEU A 19 -32.34 9.45 -9.78
N TYR A 20 -33.50 8.80 -9.88
CA TYR A 20 -34.36 8.79 -11.06
C TYR A 20 -35.70 9.50 -10.79
N GLY A 21 -36.25 10.13 -11.83
CA GLY A 21 -37.60 10.72 -11.79
C GLY A 21 -37.77 11.81 -10.72
N GLU A 22 -38.88 11.73 -9.99
CA GLU A 22 -39.31 12.69 -8.97
C GLU A 22 -38.44 12.69 -7.70
N ASN A 23 -37.48 11.77 -7.58
CA ASN A 23 -36.58 11.66 -6.42
C ASN A 23 -35.28 12.50 -6.57
N ARG A 24 -35.19 13.39 -7.57
CA ARG A 24 -34.02 14.26 -7.78
C ARG A 24 -34.05 15.53 -6.93
N TRP A 25 -34.37 15.37 -5.66
CA TRP A 25 -34.30 16.46 -4.68
C TRP A 25 -33.60 15.94 -3.43
N TRP A 26 -32.90 16.83 -2.75
CA TRP A 26 -32.33 16.57 -1.43
C TRP A 26 -32.43 17.85 -0.61
N VAL A 27 -32.40 17.69 0.71
CA VAL A 27 -32.38 18.81 1.64
C VAL A 27 -31.00 19.44 1.61
N VAL A 28 -30.95 20.76 1.51
CA VAL A 28 -29.72 21.54 1.59
C VAL A 28 -29.85 22.51 2.76
N ASP A 29 -28.81 22.59 3.57
CA ASP A 29 -28.71 23.62 4.60
C ASP A 29 -28.14 24.89 3.95
N VAL A 30 -28.84 26.00 4.12
CA VAL A 30 -28.43 27.31 3.57
C VAL A 30 -27.92 28.16 4.71
N TYR A 31 -26.65 28.55 4.61
CA TYR A 31 -25.99 29.44 5.55
C TYR A 31 -25.85 30.83 4.93
N VAL A 32 -26.15 31.88 5.70
CA VAL A 32 -26.06 33.27 5.26
C VAL A 32 -24.72 33.84 5.72
N GLU A 33 -23.90 34.30 4.79
CA GLU A 33 -22.65 35.02 5.09
C GLU A 33 -22.95 36.52 5.23
N ASP A 34 -22.62 37.13 6.38
CA ASP A 34 -22.61 38.59 6.51
C ASP A 34 -21.20 39.13 6.19
N PRO A 35 -21.02 39.85 5.07
CA PRO A 35 -19.71 40.32 4.62
C PRO A 35 -19.09 41.41 5.53
N ASN A 36 -19.84 41.95 6.49
CA ASN A 36 -19.35 42.98 7.43
C ASN A 36 -19.03 42.40 8.83
N GLU A 37 -18.86 41.09 8.95
CA GLU A 37 -18.66 40.43 10.24
C GLU A 37 -17.36 40.83 10.96
N GLN A 38 -17.49 41.01 12.28
CA GLN A 38 -16.37 41.34 13.17
C GLN A 38 -15.33 40.20 13.21
N PRO A 39 -14.04 40.48 13.47
CA PRO A 39 -12.94 39.51 13.32
C PRO A 39 -13.11 38.20 14.11
N HIS A 40 -13.74 38.25 15.29
CA HIS A 40 -13.99 37.07 16.12
C HIS A 40 -15.12 36.17 15.57
N ARG A 41 -16.07 36.73 14.81
CA ARG A 41 -17.11 35.95 14.11
C ARG A 41 -16.58 35.35 12.80
N GLN A 42 -15.61 36.00 12.15
CA GLN A 42 -14.92 35.43 10.99
C GLN A 42 -14.20 34.10 11.33
N SER A 43 -13.66 33.96 12.54
CA SER A 43 -13.07 32.70 13.02
C SER A 43 -14.12 31.61 13.27
N LEU A 44 -15.31 31.97 13.76
CA LEU A 44 -16.42 31.01 13.91
C LEU A 44 -16.98 30.60 12.55
N HIS A 45 -17.05 31.55 11.60
CA HIS A 45 -17.45 31.28 10.22
C HIS A 45 -16.50 30.31 9.54
N SER A 46 -15.18 30.53 9.64
CA SER A 46 -14.18 29.62 9.06
C SER A 46 -14.22 28.24 9.71
N GLN A 47 -14.44 28.14 11.03
CA GLN A 47 -14.64 26.88 11.73
C GLN A 47 -15.93 26.17 11.31
N LEU A 48 -17.03 26.90 11.10
CA LEU A 48 -18.30 26.35 10.60
C LEU A 48 -18.13 25.83 9.17
N VAL A 49 -17.57 26.63 8.26
CA VAL A 49 -17.30 26.23 6.87
C VAL A 49 -16.40 25.01 6.82
N ARG A 50 -15.35 24.95 7.65
CA ARG A 50 -14.50 23.76 7.79
C ARG A 50 -15.31 22.56 8.28
N SER A 51 -16.06 22.73 9.38
CA SER A 51 -16.89 21.66 9.92
C SER A 51 -17.85 21.14 8.87
N LEU A 52 -18.48 21.98 8.06
CA LEU A 52 -19.38 21.55 6.99
C LEU A 52 -18.65 20.84 5.84
N ARG A 53 -17.42 21.22 5.53
CA ARG A 53 -16.59 20.54 4.51
C ARG A 53 -16.06 19.18 4.97
N GLU A 54 -15.86 19.01 6.27
CA GLU A 54 -15.23 17.82 6.85
C GLU A 54 -16.24 16.89 7.55
N HIS A 55 -17.45 17.38 7.84
CA HIS A 55 -18.51 16.63 8.49
C HIS A 55 -19.48 16.09 7.45
N PHE A 56 -19.55 14.77 7.36
CA PHE A 56 -20.48 14.09 6.47
C PHE A 56 -21.31 13.09 7.27
N PRO A 57 -22.58 13.39 7.56
CA PRO A 57 -23.40 12.61 8.50
C PRO A 57 -23.69 11.17 8.05
N ASN A 58 -23.33 10.78 6.82
CA ASN A 58 -23.58 9.45 6.24
C ASN A 58 -22.33 8.81 5.60
N GLN A 59 -21.12 9.31 5.87
CA GLN A 59 -19.90 8.78 5.22
C GLN A 59 -19.29 7.58 5.95
N ARG A 60 -18.80 6.64 5.14
CA ARG A 60 -17.84 5.60 5.52
C ARG A 60 -16.65 6.26 6.24
N ARG A 61 -15.97 5.51 7.12
CA ARG A 61 -14.71 5.96 7.76
C ARG A 61 -13.78 6.61 6.72
N PRO A 62 -13.25 7.82 6.99
CA PRO A 62 -12.29 8.45 6.09
C PRO A 62 -11.09 7.52 5.83
N PRO A 63 -10.55 7.50 4.60
CA PRO A 63 -9.39 6.67 4.30
C PRO A 63 -8.20 7.10 5.16
N ASP A 64 -7.35 6.13 5.50
CA ASP A 64 -6.17 6.30 6.35
C ASP A 64 -5.26 7.46 5.88
N GLY A 65 -5.13 7.66 4.57
CA GLY A 65 -4.33 8.73 3.98
C GLY A 65 -4.89 10.12 4.19
N LEU A 66 -6.22 10.28 4.08
CA LEU A 66 -6.87 11.57 4.34
C LEU A 66 -6.73 11.95 5.82
N ILE A 67 -6.82 10.97 6.73
CA ILE A 67 -6.60 11.21 8.16
C ILE A 67 -5.18 11.70 8.42
N TYR A 68 -4.17 11.04 7.84
CA TYR A 68 -2.78 11.47 7.98
C TYR A 68 -2.58 12.88 7.42
N GLU A 69 -3.01 13.12 6.18
CA GLU A 69 -2.90 14.41 5.49
C GLU A 69 -3.50 15.54 6.32
N ARG A 70 -4.72 15.36 6.83
CA ARG A 70 -5.43 16.39 7.62
C ARG A 70 -4.74 16.69 8.95
N ILE A 71 -4.28 15.66 9.66
CA ILE A 71 -3.53 15.85 10.90
C ILE A 71 -2.27 16.66 10.63
N ARG A 72 -1.49 16.32 9.59
CA ARG A 72 -0.27 17.07 9.24
C ARG A 72 -0.60 18.48 8.76
N PHE A 73 -1.64 18.66 7.94
CA PHE A 73 -2.08 19.97 7.48
C PHE A 73 -2.39 20.92 8.65
N TYR A 74 -3.16 20.45 9.64
CA TYR A 74 -3.50 21.25 10.83
C TYR A 74 -2.37 21.43 11.83
N GLN A 75 -1.30 20.63 11.74
CA GLN A 75 -0.04 20.88 12.44
C GLN A 75 0.81 21.99 11.78
N GLY A 76 0.35 22.55 10.66
CA GLY A 76 0.98 23.67 9.97
C GLY A 76 1.89 23.27 8.80
N TYR A 77 1.78 22.03 8.32
CA TYR A 77 2.46 21.59 7.10
C TYR A 77 1.74 22.14 5.86
N LEU A 78 2.44 22.19 4.71
CA LEU A 78 1.95 22.80 3.46
C LEU A 78 1.69 24.32 3.54
N GLY A 79 2.30 25.03 4.50
CA GLY A 79 2.23 26.49 4.62
C GLY A 79 0.96 27.02 5.32
N HIS A 80 0.14 26.14 5.90
CA HIS A 80 -1.03 26.52 6.69
C HIS A 80 -0.63 26.91 8.13
N PRO A 81 -1.32 27.86 8.80
CA PRO A 81 -1.11 28.08 10.24
C PRO A 81 -1.58 26.87 11.07
N PRO A 82 -0.93 26.55 12.19
CA PRO A 82 -1.40 25.45 13.03
C PRO A 82 -2.80 25.73 13.60
N ASP A 83 -3.65 24.70 13.63
CA ASP A 83 -5.00 24.73 14.19
C ASP A 83 -5.23 23.51 15.08
N GLU A 84 -5.00 23.71 16.38
CA GLU A 84 -5.05 22.65 17.38
C GLU A 84 -6.45 22.04 17.52
N GLN A 85 -7.51 22.84 17.34
CA GLN A 85 -8.88 22.35 17.45
C GLN A 85 -9.24 21.41 16.30
N ALA A 86 -8.89 21.75 15.05
CA ALA A 86 -9.10 20.86 13.92
C ALA A 86 -8.24 19.59 14.02
N GLU A 87 -6.97 19.73 14.40
CA GLU A 87 -6.13 18.57 14.64
C GLU A 87 -6.79 17.62 15.66
N ALA A 88 -7.28 18.15 16.79
CA ALA A 88 -7.92 17.37 17.83
C ALA A 88 -9.17 16.62 17.34
N LEU A 89 -9.95 17.24 16.42
CA LEU A 89 -11.11 16.60 15.78
C LEU A 89 -10.69 15.42 14.90
N TRP A 90 -9.68 15.56 14.06
CA TRP A 90 -9.19 14.45 13.21
C TRP A 90 -8.57 13.32 14.03
N TRP A 91 -7.91 13.62 15.14
CA TRP A 91 -7.50 12.61 16.10
C TRP A 91 -8.69 11.93 16.79
N ALA A 92 -9.79 12.65 17.04
CA ALA A 92 -11.01 12.07 17.61
C ALA A 92 -11.69 11.13 16.60
N VAL A 93 -11.74 11.49 15.32
CA VAL A 93 -12.22 10.63 14.22
C VAL A 93 -11.43 9.32 14.18
N LEU A 94 -10.10 9.38 14.33
CA LEU A 94 -9.26 8.17 14.35
C LEU A 94 -9.49 7.30 15.60
N ARG A 95 -9.85 7.90 16.75
CA ARG A 95 -10.15 7.22 18.02
C ARG A 95 -11.58 6.68 18.13
N HIS A 96 -12.49 7.11 17.26
CA HIS A 96 -13.90 6.74 17.32
C HIS A 96 -14.14 5.23 17.26
N ASP A 97 -13.21 4.48 16.63
CA ASP A 97 -13.23 3.02 16.61
C ASP A 97 -12.43 2.44 17.80
N PRO A 98 -13.09 1.94 18.86
CA PRO A 98 -12.44 1.47 20.07
C PRO A 98 -11.63 0.18 19.86
N LYS A 99 -11.89 -0.60 18.79
CA LYS A 99 -11.13 -1.81 18.46
C LYS A 99 -9.84 -1.46 17.71
N SER A 100 -9.76 -0.27 17.11
CA SER A 100 -8.62 0.13 16.26
C SER A 100 -7.50 0.82 17.04
N LYS A 101 -6.33 0.19 17.05
CA LYS A 101 -5.08 0.75 17.60
C LYS A 101 -4.38 1.75 16.67
N LYS A 102 -4.98 2.13 15.54
CA LYS A 102 -4.36 3.02 14.54
C LYS A 102 -3.91 4.37 15.12
N HIS A 103 -4.66 4.92 16.07
CA HIS A 103 -4.28 6.16 16.75
C HIS A 103 -2.98 6.00 17.57
N VAL A 104 -2.76 4.85 18.19
CA VAL A 104 -1.52 4.53 18.92
C VAL A 104 -0.37 4.38 17.92
N TYR A 105 -0.60 3.66 16.83
CA TYR A 105 0.42 3.42 15.79
C TYR A 105 0.87 4.73 15.14
N LEU A 106 -0.08 5.61 14.81
CA LEU A 106 0.24 6.92 14.26
C LEU A 106 1.00 7.79 15.25
N ARG A 107 0.62 7.81 16.54
CA ARG A 107 1.38 8.56 17.57
C ARG A 107 2.82 8.07 17.68
N ALA A 108 3.01 6.75 17.77
CA ALA A 108 4.36 6.17 17.86
C ALA A 108 5.19 6.49 16.61
N PHE A 109 4.56 6.44 15.43
CA PHE A 109 5.19 6.82 14.17
C PHE A 109 5.62 8.29 14.15
N LEU A 110 4.76 9.21 14.61
CA LEU A 110 5.05 10.64 14.63
C LEU A 110 6.17 11.03 15.61
N GLN A 111 6.48 10.19 16.59
CA GLN A 111 7.62 10.36 17.49
C GLN A 111 8.95 9.94 16.85
N HIS A 112 8.93 9.26 15.70
CA HIS A 112 10.14 8.84 15.02
C HIS A 112 10.88 10.05 14.44
N PRO A 113 12.22 10.15 14.56
CA PRO A 113 12.97 11.35 14.17
C PRO A 113 12.91 11.66 12.67
N SER A 114 12.86 10.64 11.80
CA SER A 114 13.04 10.83 10.36
C SER A 114 11.86 10.39 9.49
N PHE A 115 11.00 9.47 9.97
CA PHE A 115 9.92 8.92 9.14
C PHE A 115 8.81 9.94 8.83
N PRO A 116 8.32 10.74 9.79
CA PRO A 116 7.30 11.73 9.51
C PRO A 116 7.78 12.71 8.44
N ALA A 117 9.01 13.21 8.55
CA ALA A 117 9.58 14.13 7.56
C ALA A 117 9.63 13.53 6.13
N ALA A 118 10.01 12.25 6.00
CA ALA A 118 10.02 11.57 4.70
C ALA A 118 8.61 11.39 4.11
N PHE A 119 7.62 11.07 4.94
CA PHE A 119 6.22 10.98 4.53
C PHE A 119 5.65 12.36 4.18
N ASP A 120 5.96 13.39 4.96
CA ASP A 120 5.47 14.74 4.72
C ASP A 120 5.97 15.32 3.41
N ALA A 121 7.16 14.92 2.96
CA ALA A 121 7.70 15.31 1.66
C ALA A 121 6.84 14.80 0.48
N LEU A 122 5.96 13.82 0.71
CA LEU A 122 5.00 13.27 -0.26
C LEU A 122 3.60 13.91 -0.15
N LEU A 123 3.34 14.77 0.84
CA LEU A 123 2.00 15.37 1.05
C LEU A 123 1.52 16.22 -0.14
N LEU A 124 2.45 16.76 -0.94
CA LEU A 124 2.14 17.54 -2.14
C LEU A 124 1.49 16.72 -3.27
N ILE A 125 1.55 15.39 -3.19
CA ILE A 125 0.98 14.47 -4.20
C ILE A 125 -0.20 13.73 -3.55
N PRO A 126 -1.42 14.29 -3.59
CA PRO A 126 -2.54 13.73 -2.84
C PRO A 126 -2.91 12.30 -3.24
N GLY A 127 -2.83 11.94 -4.52
CA GLY A 127 -3.18 10.60 -5.00
C GLY A 127 -2.35 9.46 -4.39
N LEU A 128 -1.12 9.72 -3.92
CA LEU A 128 -0.29 8.71 -3.24
C LEU A 128 -0.94 8.20 -1.95
N TRP A 129 -1.73 9.05 -1.30
CA TRP A 129 -2.34 8.76 0.01
C TRP A 129 -3.58 7.86 -0.09
N ALA A 130 -4.10 7.60 -1.29
CA ALA A 130 -5.24 6.71 -1.51
C ALA A 130 -5.01 5.29 -0.98
N ARG A 131 -3.75 4.80 -1.03
CA ARG A 131 -3.35 3.47 -0.53
C ARG A 131 -2.55 3.51 0.76
N MET A 132 -2.63 4.60 1.52
CA MET A 132 -2.01 4.71 2.83
C MET A 132 -2.58 3.67 3.80
N GLN A 133 -1.73 3.06 4.63
CA GLN A 133 -2.12 2.05 5.62
C GLN A 133 -1.59 2.41 7.00
N LEU A 134 -2.38 3.17 7.79
CA LEU A 134 -2.00 3.55 9.16
C LEU A 134 -1.79 2.30 10.06
N GLY A 135 -2.50 1.21 9.74
CA GLY A 135 -2.36 -0.07 10.42
C GLY A 135 -0.95 -0.67 10.36
N VAL A 136 -0.17 -0.41 9.30
CA VAL A 136 1.16 -1.04 9.08
C VAL A 136 2.30 -0.20 9.68
N LEU A 137 2.03 1.04 10.09
CA LEU A 137 3.06 1.94 10.62
C LEU A 137 3.79 1.38 11.85
N HIS A 138 3.08 0.66 12.72
CA HIS A 138 3.69 0.02 13.88
C HIS A 138 4.72 -1.05 13.48
N THR A 139 4.42 -1.85 12.44
CA THR A 139 5.35 -2.83 11.87
C THR A 139 6.56 -2.12 11.30
N MET A 140 6.35 -1.02 10.58
CA MET A 140 7.46 -0.25 10.00
C MET A 140 8.43 0.27 11.08
N VAL A 141 7.90 0.82 12.18
CA VAL A 141 8.70 1.28 13.32
C VAL A 141 9.38 0.11 14.05
N SER A 142 8.73 -1.05 14.15
CA SER A 142 9.30 -2.23 14.83
C SER A 142 10.37 -2.95 14.00
N LEU A 143 10.41 -2.76 12.68
CA LEU A 143 11.44 -3.34 11.83
C LEU A 143 12.84 -2.82 12.18
N ARG A 144 12.98 -1.56 12.62
CA ARG A 144 14.28 -0.91 12.89
C ARG A 144 15.21 -0.92 11.66
N CYS A 145 14.63 -0.75 10.48
CA CYS A 145 15.34 -0.71 9.20
C CYS A 145 15.17 0.67 8.57
N ASP A 146 15.64 1.69 9.27
CA ASP A 146 15.35 3.08 8.93
C ASP A 146 15.95 3.46 7.58
N GLU A 147 17.21 3.12 7.31
CA GLU A 147 17.91 3.52 6.09
C GLU A 147 17.28 2.91 4.83
N PRO A 148 16.98 1.61 4.75
CA PRO A 148 16.25 1.05 3.60
C PRO A 148 14.87 1.67 3.40
N ILE A 149 14.10 1.87 4.48
CA ILE A 149 12.75 2.46 4.40
C ILE A 149 12.84 3.89 3.85
N LEU A 150 13.76 4.70 4.38
CA LEU A 150 13.99 6.06 3.94
C LEU A 150 14.47 6.13 2.48
N SER A 151 15.37 5.23 2.06
CA SER A 151 15.80 5.13 0.66
C SER A 151 14.63 4.86 -0.30
N TYR A 152 13.68 4.01 0.10
CA TYR A 152 12.50 3.74 -0.72
C TYR A 152 11.60 4.98 -0.82
N LEU A 153 11.31 5.64 0.30
CA LEU A 153 10.48 6.85 0.31
C LEU A 153 11.11 7.99 -0.51
N GLU A 154 12.42 8.15 -0.45
CA GLU A 154 13.14 9.12 -1.29
C GLU A 154 13.05 8.74 -2.77
N THR A 155 13.05 7.44 -3.10
CA THR A 155 12.85 6.99 -4.48
C THR A 155 11.44 7.33 -4.98
N ILE A 156 10.41 7.17 -4.15
CA ILE A 156 9.04 7.62 -4.49
C ILE A 156 9.07 9.12 -4.80
N ARG A 157 9.61 9.92 -3.88
CA ARG A 157 9.72 11.37 -4.05
C ARG A 157 10.43 11.74 -5.35
N THR A 158 11.61 11.16 -5.61
CA THR A 158 12.43 11.43 -6.80
C THR A 158 11.70 11.06 -8.09
N VAL A 159 11.05 9.90 -8.15
CA VAL A 159 10.33 9.48 -9.36
C VAL A 159 9.16 10.42 -9.64
N TRP A 160 8.36 10.75 -8.62
CA TRP A 160 7.20 11.61 -8.83
C TRP A 160 7.59 13.09 -9.05
N MET A 161 8.35 13.68 -8.13
CA MET A 161 8.70 15.11 -8.20
C MET A 161 9.66 15.40 -9.36
N ASP A 162 10.76 14.65 -9.46
CA ASP A 162 11.83 15.02 -10.39
C ASP A 162 11.61 14.41 -11.77
N ARG A 163 11.24 13.11 -11.83
CA ARG A 163 11.09 12.44 -13.13
C ARG A 163 9.73 12.71 -13.79
N ILE A 164 8.62 12.59 -13.08
CA ILE A 164 7.27 12.81 -13.64
C ILE A 164 6.99 14.32 -13.77
N PHE A 165 7.12 15.07 -12.68
CA PHE A 165 6.77 16.49 -12.65
C PHE A 165 7.91 17.44 -13.03
N GLY A 166 9.11 16.94 -13.31
CA GLY A 166 10.23 17.77 -13.77
C GLY A 166 10.72 18.79 -12.74
N GLY A 167 10.55 18.51 -11.45
CA GLY A 167 10.87 19.43 -10.35
C GLY A 167 9.84 20.56 -10.15
N SER A 168 8.71 20.52 -10.85
CA SER A 168 7.64 21.50 -10.65
C SER A 168 6.94 21.27 -9.31
N ASN A 169 6.80 22.34 -8.52
CA ASN A 169 6.05 22.32 -7.27
C ASN A 169 4.55 22.61 -7.45
N THR A 170 4.06 22.86 -8.67
CA THR A 170 2.64 23.17 -8.92
C THR A 170 1.86 22.00 -9.52
N LEU A 171 2.52 21.18 -10.34
CA LEU A 171 1.92 20.00 -10.97
C LEU A 171 1.55 18.84 -10.02
N PRO A 172 2.29 18.57 -8.94
CA PRO A 172 2.03 17.43 -8.05
C PRO A 172 0.60 17.35 -7.50
N VAL A 173 -0.05 18.50 -7.29
CA VAL A 173 -1.41 18.57 -6.73
C VAL A 173 -2.47 17.94 -7.63
N HIS A 174 -2.19 17.86 -8.93
CA HIS A 174 -3.09 17.34 -9.95
C HIS A 174 -3.03 15.80 -10.09
N ALA A 175 -2.17 15.15 -9.31
CA ALA A 175 -2.09 13.70 -9.26
C ALA A 175 -3.18 13.15 -8.33
N ASP A 176 -4.33 12.80 -8.91
CA ASP A 176 -5.43 12.17 -8.18
C ASP A 176 -5.17 10.67 -7.91
N ALA A 177 -6.06 10.07 -7.12
CA ALA A 177 -5.99 8.67 -6.76
C ALA A 177 -6.03 7.72 -7.97
N GLU A 178 -6.87 8.01 -8.98
CA GLU A 178 -7.01 7.14 -10.17
C GLU A 178 -5.77 7.19 -11.05
N THR A 179 -5.18 8.36 -11.20
CA THR A 179 -3.93 8.63 -11.91
C THR A 179 -2.79 7.88 -11.26
N VAL A 180 -2.65 7.97 -9.93
CA VAL A 180 -1.63 7.24 -9.18
C VAL A 180 -1.81 5.72 -9.29
N LEU A 181 -3.05 5.23 -9.19
CA LEU A 181 -3.37 3.81 -9.33
C LEU A 181 -3.06 3.28 -10.74
N ALA A 182 -3.35 4.07 -11.77
CA ALA A 182 -3.06 3.68 -13.16
C ALA A 182 -1.56 3.63 -13.45
N LEU A 183 -0.77 4.52 -12.83
CA LEU A 183 0.68 4.57 -12.97
C LEU A 183 1.42 3.53 -12.12
N GLU A 184 0.81 3.03 -11.05
CA GLU A 184 1.44 2.10 -10.10
C GLU A 184 2.06 0.88 -10.81
N SER A 185 3.35 0.61 -10.55
CA SER A 185 4.10 -0.54 -11.08
C SER A 185 4.23 -0.62 -12.62
N GLN A 186 3.88 0.46 -13.34
CA GLN A 186 4.09 0.58 -14.79
C GLN A 186 5.56 0.92 -15.10
N VAL A 187 6.07 0.49 -16.26
CA VAL A 187 7.44 0.75 -16.74
C VAL A 187 7.41 1.22 -18.21
N PRO A 188 6.98 2.46 -18.49
CA PRO A 188 6.59 2.88 -19.83
C PRO A 188 7.74 2.95 -20.85
N LYS A 189 9.00 3.06 -20.38
CA LYS A 189 10.15 3.08 -21.29
C LYS A 189 10.46 1.70 -21.87
N LEU A 190 10.23 0.64 -21.10
CA LEU A 190 10.58 -0.73 -21.47
C LEU A 190 9.37 -1.49 -22.01
N SER A 191 8.23 -1.39 -21.32
CA SER A 191 7.02 -2.11 -21.69
C SER A 191 6.18 -1.34 -22.71
N GLU A 192 6.11 -1.86 -23.93
CA GLU A 192 5.18 -1.38 -24.95
C GLU A 192 3.71 -1.45 -24.50
N PRO A 193 3.23 -2.56 -23.87
CA PRO A 193 1.87 -2.62 -23.31
C PRO A 193 1.59 -1.53 -22.27
N ASP A 194 2.51 -1.30 -21.33
CA ASP A 194 2.34 -0.26 -20.31
C ASP A 194 2.30 1.14 -20.95
N ARG A 195 3.19 1.38 -21.93
CA ARG A 195 3.23 2.66 -22.64
C ARG A 195 1.93 2.91 -23.39
N GLU A 196 1.42 1.92 -24.10
CA GLU A 196 0.18 2.03 -24.85
C GLU A 196 -1.03 2.25 -23.93
N TYR A 197 -1.10 1.50 -22.83
CA TYR A 197 -2.13 1.65 -21.79
C TYR A 197 -2.15 3.07 -21.21
N LEU A 198 -0.98 3.62 -20.88
CA LEU A 198 -0.90 4.98 -20.35
C LEU A 198 -1.13 6.05 -21.42
N ARG A 199 -0.66 5.83 -22.65
CA ARG A 199 -0.88 6.75 -23.78
C ARG A 199 -2.36 6.95 -24.03
N SER A 200 -3.13 5.86 -24.06
CA SER A 200 -4.57 5.90 -24.28
C SER A 200 -5.28 6.69 -23.17
N ARG A 201 -4.91 6.46 -21.90
CA ARG A 201 -5.48 7.21 -20.78
C ARG A 201 -5.04 8.68 -20.71
N MET A 202 -3.86 9.00 -21.21
CA MET A 202 -3.33 10.36 -21.25
C MET A 202 -3.93 11.18 -22.39
N MET A 203 -4.04 10.60 -23.59
CA MET A 203 -4.40 11.35 -24.80
C MET A 203 -5.86 11.14 -25.22
N ASP A 204 -6.36 9.90 -25.15
CA ASP A 204 -7.67 9.53 -25.70
C ASP A 204 -8.77 9.72 -24.64
N ASP A 205 -8.63 9.06 -23.48
CA ASP A 205 -9.66 9.04 -22.43
C ASP A 205 -9.60 10.24 -21.48
N ARG A 206 -8.46 10.96 -21.45
CA ARG A 206 -8.14 12.04 -20.50
C ARG A 206 -8.39 11.66 -19.02
N THR A 207 -8.15 10.40 -18.67
CA THR A 207 -8.29 9.89 -17.30
C THR A 207 -7.02 10.03 -16.48
N LEU A 208 -5.85 10.25 -17.11
CA LEU A 208 -4.63 10.64 -16.39
C LEU A 208 -4.53 12.16 -16.28
N PHE A 209 -4.32 12.63 -15.05
CA PHE A 209 -4.25 14.06 -14.70
C PHE A 209 -5.44 14.85 -15.27
N PRO A 210 -6.69 14.49 -14.93
CA PRO A 210 -7.89 15.08 -15.52
C PRO A 210 -8.04 16.59 -15.23
N SER A 211 -7.44 17.08 -14.14
CA SER A 211 -7.46 18.50 -13.78
C SER A 211 -6.47 19.37 -14.57
N ILE A 212 -5.64 18.78 -15.44
CA ILE A 212 -4.72 19.52 -16.31
C ILE A 212 -5.31 19.61 -17.71
N ASP A 213 -5.84 20.77 -18.06
CA ASP A 213 -6.44 21.04 -19.38
C ASP A 213 -5.41 21.49 -20.44
N ASP A 214 -4.28 22.06 -20.00
CA ASP A 214 -3.26 22.61 -20.89
C ASP A 214 -2.56 21.50 -21.70
N SER A 215 -2.72 21.56 -23.02
CA SER A 215 -2.19 20.56 -23.95
C SER A 215 -0.66 20.48 -23.94
N ASP A 216 0.03 21.60 -23.77
CA ASP A 216 1.50 21.64 -23.81
C ASP A 216 2.08 21.02 -22.53
N ILE A 217 1.45 21.32 -21.38
CA ILE A 217 1.81 20.70 -20.10
C ILE A 217 1.56 19.18 -20.15
N ARG A 218 0.43 18.75 -20.71
CA ARG A 218 0.12 17.32 -20.90
C ARG A 218 1.13 16.62 -21.81
N ALA A 219 1.49 17.23 -22.93
CA ALA A 219 2.49 16.69 -23.85
C ALA A 219 3.86 16.57 -23.16
N ALA A 220 4.29 17.60 -22.42
CA ALA A 220 5.54 17.57 -21.68
C ALA A 220 5.55 16.50 -20.56
N LEU A 221 4.42 16.32 -19.86
CA LEU A 221 4.25 15.24 -18.88
C LEU A 221 4.37 13.87 -19.53
N TRP A 222 3.72 13.68 -20.67
CA TRP A 222 3.80 12.43 -21.44
C TRP A 222 5.24 12.12 -21.89
N GLU A 223 5.94 13.12 -22.41
CA GLU A 223 7.35 12.98 -22.84
C GLU A 223 8.27 12.55 -21.69
N ARG A 224 7.98 12.97 -20.45
CA ARG A 224 8.72 12.52 -19.26
C ARG A 224 8.29 11.13 -18.79
N LEU A 225 6.99 10.85 -18.76
CA LEU A 225 6.43 9.56 -18.33
C LEU A 225 7.00 8.41 -19.16
N LYS A 226 7.09 8.58 -20.48
CA LYS A 226 7.63 7.53 -21.38
C LYS A 226 9.11 7.22 -21.16
N GLN A 227 9.85 8.07 -20.43
CA GLN A 227 11.28 7.86 -20.14
C GLN A 227 11.53 7.11 -18.83
N ILE A 228 10.47 6.73 -18.11
CA ILE A 228 10.61 6.04 -16.83
C ILE A 228 10.96 4.57 -17.07
N ASP A 229 12.16 4.20 -16.61
CA ASP A 229 12.83 2.91 -16.78
C ASP A 229 12.78 2.01 -15.55
N THR A 230 12.00 2.40 -14.53
CA THR A 230 11.81 1.65 -13.29
C THR A 230 10.32 1.53 -13.01
N PRO A 231 9.86 0.48 -12.30
CA PRO A 231 8.47 0.39 -11.85
C PRO A 231 8.11 1.63 -11.03
N ILE A 232 7.10 2.38 -11.47
CA ILE A 232 6.68 3.60 -10.79
C ILE A 232 6.22 3.25 -9.36
N PRO A 233 6.94 3.70 -8.32
CA PRO A 233 6.65 3.31 -6.96
C PRO A 233 5.58 4.23 -6.35
N THR A 234 4.73 3.68 -5.48
CA THR A 234 3.68 4.40 -4.75
C THR A 234 3.72 3.99 -3.27
N LEU A 235 2.93 4.65 -2.42
CA LEU A 235 2.72 4.14 -1.06
C LEU A 235 2.10 2.73 -1.09
N GLY A 236 1.27 2.43 -2.09
CA GLY A 236 0.68 1.11 -2.31
C GLY A 236 1.70 0.01 -2.61
N THR A 237 2.70 0.27 -3.45
CA THR A 237 3.80 -0.68 -3.70
C THR A 237 4.73 -0.77 -2.50
N PHE A 238 5.03 0.37 -1.88
CA PHE A 238 5.87 0.45 -0.69
C PHE A 238 5.37 -0.45 0.44
N PHE A 239 4.09 -0.37 0.83
CA PHE A 239 3.55 -1.22 1.91
C PHE A 239 3.55 -2.72 1.55
N GLN A 240 3.48 -3.06 0.26
CA GLN A 240 3.61 -4.45 -0.19
C GLN A 240 5.07 -4.93 -0.12
N ASP A 241 6.00 -4.10 -0.60
CA ASP A 241 7.44 -4.36 -0.61
C ASP A 241 8.03 -4.39 0.80
N LEU A 242 7.49 -3.58 1.72
CA LEU A 242 7.86 -3.55 3.13
C LEU A 242 7.69 -4.91 3.80
N ARG A 243 6.70 -5.72 3.39
CA ARG A 243 6.51 -7.08 3.90
C ARG A 243 7.69 -7.97 3.54
N PHE A 244 8.23 -7.80 2.32
CA PHE A 244 9.39 -8.56 1.88
C PHE A 244 10.67 -8.09 2.56
N LEU A 245 10.84 -6.77 2.75
CA LEU A 245 11.91 -6.24 3.62
C LEU A 245 11.82 -6.81 5.04
N GLY A 246 10.61 -7.00 5.58
CA GLY A 246 10.41 -7.61 6.89
C GLY A 246 10.94 -9.04 6.98
N VAL A 247 10.82 -9.83 5.92
CA VAL A 247 11.42 -11.18 5.83
C VAL A 247 12.94 -11.09 5.89
N ALA A 248 13.55 -10.24 5.06
CA ALA A 248 15.00 -10.06 5.05
C ALA A 248 15.53 -9.49 6.37
N SER A 249 14.78 -8.59 7.01
CA SER A 249 15.11 -8.02 8.32
C SER A 249 15.19 -9.10 9.40
N LYS A 250 14.29 -10.11 9.39
CA LYS A 250 14.37 -11.25 10.32
C LYS A 250 15.69 -12.01 10.17
N VAL A 251 16.17 -12.21 8.94
CA VAL A 251 17.48 -12.84 8.67
C VAL A 251 18.62 -11.99 9.21
N MET A 252 18.62 -10.69 8.90
CA MET A 252 19.64 -9.75 9.36
C MET A 252 19.68 -9.62 10.89
N LYS A 253 18.53 -9.66 11.56
CA LYS A 253 18.42 -9.61 13.03
C LYS A 253 19.07 -10.80 13.72
N ALA A 254 19.27 -11.92 13.03
CA ALA A 254 20.04 -13.04 13.59
C ALA A 254 21.52 -12.71 13.79
N LEU A 255 22.05 -11.64 13.18
CA LEU A 255 23.41 -11.14 13.46
C LEU A 255 23.46 -10.26 14.72
N LEU A 256 22.32 -9.82 15.24
CA LEU A 256 22.25 -8.99 16.43
C LEU A 256 22.20 -9.89 17.68
N PHE A 257 23.14 -9.70 18.61
CA PHE A 257 23.14 -10.42 19.88
C PHE A 257 21.85 -10.17 20.67
N PRO A 258 21.28 -11.17 21.38
CA PRO A 258 20.31 -10.89 22.43
C PRO A 258 20.93 -9.96 23.47
N PRO A 259 20.20 -8.94 23.96
CA PRO A 259 20.76 -7.89 24.83
C PRO A 259 21.16 -8.36 26.25
N GLU A 260 21.15 -9.65 26.56
CA GLU A 260 21.31 -10.14 27.93
C GLU A 260 22.75 -10.49 28.35
N ASP A 261 23.72 -10.55 27.44
CA ASP A 261 25.09 -11.01 27.76
C ASP A 261 26.21 -9.97 27.53
N LEU A 262 25.94 -8.68 27.78
CA LEU A 262 27.00 -7.65 27.86
C LEU A 262 27.75 -7.72 29.21
N GLY A 263 28.20 -8.92 29.57
CA GLY A 263 29.24 -9.16 30.55
C GLY A 263 30.61 -8.94 29.90
N SER A 264 31.10 -7.69 29.97
CA SER A 264 32.54 -7.33 29.96
C SER A 264 33.47 -8.20 29.09
N LYS A 265 33.41 -8.07 27.76
CA LYS A 265 34.55 -8.44 26.90
C LYS A 265 34.95 -7.24 26.06
N LYS A 266 36.19 -6.78 26.29
CA LYS A 266 36.84 -5.66 25.62
C LYS A 266 36.64 -5.77 24.11
N THR A 267 35.76 -4.93 23.55
CA THR A 267 35.64 -4.71 22.12
C THR A 267 36.95 -4.14 21.62
N LYS A 268 37.73 -4.94 20.88
CA LYS A 268 38.84 -4.41 20.10
C LYS A 268 38.24 -3.40 19.14
N LYS A 269 38.62 -2.13 19.31
CA LYS A 269 38.26 -1.04 18.40
C LYS A 269 38.98 -1.30 17.08
N ILE A 270 38.35 -2.08 16.20
CA ILE A 270 38.81 -2.26 14.83
C ILE A 270 38.48 -0.93 14.14
N THR A 271 39.48 -0.31 13.52
CA THR A 271 39.25 0.79 12.59
C THR A 271 38.62 0.17 11.36
N ILE A 272 37.30 0.14 11.30
CA ILE A 272 36.59 -0.53 10.22
C ILE A 272 36.52 0.42 9.02
N ASP A 273 37.02 -0.03 7.87
CA ASP A 273 36.83 0.65 6.60
C ASP A 273 35.33 0.72 6.27
N CYS A 274 34.81 1.95 6.18
CA CYS A 274 33.40 2.21 5.90
C CYS A 274 32.96 1.62 4.55
N GLU A 275 33.86 1.52 3.56
CA GLU A 275 33.53 0.93 2.26
C GLU A 275 33.39 -0.59 2.37
N LEU A 276 34.26 -1.24 3.14
CA LEU A 276 34.20 -2.69 3.38
C LEU A 276 32.91 -3.07 4.11
N VAL A 277 32.47 -2.27 5.09
CA VAL A 277 31.20 -2.48 5.79
C VAL A 277 30.01 -2.28 4.88
N ARG A 278 30.02 -1.24 4.04
CA ARG A 278 28.94 -1.01 3.06
C ARG A 278 28.81 -2.18 2.10
N ARG A 279 29.93 -2.67 1.59
CA ARG A 279 29.97 -3.82 0.69
C ARG A 279 29.48 -5.09 1.39
N GLY A 280 29.92 -5.32 2.62
CA GLY A 280 29.46 -6.46 3.43
C GLY A 280 27.96 -6.40 3.74
N LEU A 281 27.45 -5.25 4.17
CA LEU A 281 26.01 -5.04 4.40
C LEU A 281 25.21 -5.25 3.12
N HIS A 282 25.69 -4.74 1.99
CA HIS A 282 25.04 -4.94 0.70
C HIS A 282 24.92 -6.43 0.36
N GLU A 283 26.00 -7.21 0.51
CA GLU A 283 25.97 -8.66 0.27
C GLU A 283 25.07 -9.42 1.24
N LEU A 284 25.06 -9.04 2.53
CA LEU A 284 24.19 -9.67 3.53
C LEU A 284 22.71 -9.39 3.26
N TRP A 285 22.36 -8.15 2.92
CA TRP A 285 21.00 -7.78 2.51
C TRP A 285 20.57 -8.48 1.23
N ARG A 286 21.47 -8.54 0.23
CA ARG A 286 21.24 -9.28 -1.02
C ARG A 286 20.95 -10.75 -0.75
N PHE A 287 21.80 -11.41 0.05
CA PHE A 287 21.62 -12.81 0.41
C PHE A 287 20.30 -13.03 1.17
N SER A 288 19.97 -12.12 2.10
CA SER A 288 18.71 -12.14 2.84
C SER A 288 17.48 -11.97 1.95
N PHE A 289 17.54 -11.15 0.90
CA PHE A 289 16.48 -11.06 -0.11
C PHE A 289 16.41 -12.32 -0.99
N GLN A 290 17.57 -12.92 -1.30
CA GLN A 290 17.68 -14.07 -2.19
C GLN A 290 17.14 -15.37 -1.56
N TYR A 291 17.44 -15.60 -0.28
CA TYR A 291 17.14 -16.86 0.43
C TYR A 291 16.28 -16.67 1.69
N GLY A 292 15.92 -15.45 2.07
CA GLY A 292 15.25 -15.18 3.35
C GLY A 292 13.89 -15.85 3.50
N LEU A 293 13.15 -16.06 2.42
CA LEU A 293 11.88 -16.81 2.45
C LEU A 293 12.12 -18.28 2.82
N ASP A 294 13.17 -18.89 2.28
CA ASP A 294 13.56 -20.28 2.59
C ASP A 294 14.13 -20.39 4.02
N MET A 295 14.85 -19.36 4.49
CA MET A 295 15.46 -19.33 5.82
C MET A 295 14.46 -19.08 6.96
N THR A 296 13.38 -18.34 6.69
CA THR A 296 12.38 -17.91 7.69
C THR A 296 11.04 -18.64 7.55
N GLU A 297 10.92 -19.54 6.58
CA GLU A 297 9.71 -20.33 6.27
C GLU A 297 8.48 -19.47 5.95
N VAL A 298 8.69 -18.21 5.54
CA VAL A 298 7.60 -17.35 5.07
C VAL A 298 7.18 -17.79 3.68
N ALA A 299 5.89 -18.12 3.53
CA ALA A 299 5.35 -18.63 2.28
C ALA A 299 5.43 -17.58 1.16
N ARG A 300 5.82 -18.06 -0.03
CA ARG A 300 5.69 -17.31 -1.29
C ARG A 300 4.22 -17.18 -1.69
N ARG A 301 3.89 -16.11 -2.43
CA ARG A 301 2.54 -15.90 -2.96
C ARG A 301 2.20 -17.03 -3.94
N GLN A 302 1.02 -17.62 -3.80
CA GLN A 302 0.62 -18.70 -4.70
C GLN A 302 -0.03 -18.13 -5.97
N PRO A 303 0.35 -18.63 -7.17
CA PRO A 303 -0.33 -18.25 -8.40
C PRO A 303 -1.78 -18.76 -8.38
N HIS A 304 -2.70 -17.98 -8.94
CA HIS A 304 -4.12 -18.30 -8.89
C HIS A 304 -4.46 -19.51 -9.79
N LYS A 305 -5.15 -20.53 -9.24
CA LYS A 305 -5.39 -21.86 -9.88
C LYS A 305 -6.02 -21.80 -11.30
N ARG A 306 -6.75 -20.72 -11.66
CA ARG A 306 -7.40 -20.55 -12.98
C ARG A 306 -6.47 -20.00 -14.08
N LYS A 307 -5.24 -19.56 -13.75
CA LYS A 307 -4.26 -19.00 -14.69
C LYS A 307 -3.04 -19.90 -14.87
N LYS A 308 -3.21 -21.24 -14.85
CA LYS A 308 -2.14 -22.17 -15.27
C LYS A 308 -1.65 -21.91 -16.71
N SER A 309 -2.41 -21.18 -17.52
CA SER A 309 -2.01 -20.74 -18.87
C SER A 309 -1.24 -19.40 -18.91
N CYS A 310 -1.18 -18.64 -17.81
CA CYS A 310 -0.46 -17.35 -17.73
C CYS A 310 0.87 -17.46 -16.96
N SER A 311 1.17 -18.62 -16.35
CA SER A 311 2.51 -18.89 -15.84
C SER A 311 3.36 -19.37 -17.01
N SER A 312 4.21 -18.48 -17.53
CA SER A 312 5.18 -18.80 -18.58
C SER A 312 6.30 -19.72 -18.11
N TYR A 313 6.47 -19.87 -16.79
CA TYR A 313 7.39 -20.82 -16.21
C TYR A 313 6.72 -22.19 -16.12
N PRO A 314 7.29 -23.25 -16.73
CA PRO A 314 6.87 -24.61 -16.43
C PRO A 314 7.07 -24.77 -14.93
N VAL A 315 6.02 -25.08 -14.16
CA VAL A 315 6.13 -25.37 -12.73
C VAL A 315 7.07 -26.55 -12.60
N PRO A 316 8.36 -26.35 -12.24
CA PRO A 316 9.22 -27.47 -11.97
C PRO A 316 8.60 -28.11 -10.73
N SER A 317 8.51 -29.43 -10.71
CA SER A 317 8.30 -30.17 -9.48
C SER A 317 9.14 -29.51 -8.38
N CYS A 318 8.47 -28.90 -7.40
CA CYS A 318 9.00 -28.16 -6.27
C CYS A 318 10.53 -28.29 -6.15
N SER A 319 11.25 -27.22 -6.49
CA SER A 319 12.71 -27.14 -6.39
C SER A 319 13.18 -27.81 -5.10
N THR A 320 14.05 -28.80 -5.24
CA THR A 320 14.85 -29.44 -4.19
C THR A 320 14.85 -28.65 -2.89
N SER A 321 14.24 -29.22 -1.84
CA SER A 321 14.29 -28.68 -0.47
C SER A 321 15.74 -28.30 -0.15
N ILE A 322 16.05 -27.00 -0.18
CA ILE A 322 17.37 -26.51 0.17
C ILE A 322 17.54 -26.72 1.66
N ASP A 323 18.67 -27.27 2.08
CA ASP A 323 18.97 -27.41 3.49
C ASP A 323 19.01 -26.03 4.15
N ARG A 324 17.96 -25.73 4.92
CA ARG A 324 17.79 -24.49 5.69
C ARG A 324 19.01 -24.23 6.56
N MET A 325 19.60 -25.27 7.13
CA MET A 325 20.76 -25.14 7.99
C MET A 325 22.02 -24.79 7.19
N ALA A 326 22.17 -25.32 5.97
CA ALA A 326 23.24 -24.92 5.07
C ALA A 326 23.16 -23.44 4.67
N LEU A 327 21.95 -22.89 4.46
CA LEU A 327 21.76 -21.46 4.17
C LEU A 327 22.20 -20.57 5.34
N TRP A 328 21.82 -20.92 6.57
CA TRP A 328 22.26 -20.19 7.76
C TRP A 328 23.78 -20.26 7.98
N ARG A 329 24.38 -21.45 7.81
CA ARG A 329 25.86 -21.61 7.88
C ARG A 329 26.58 -20.75 6.84
N HIS A 330 26.05 -20.67 5.62
CA HIS A 330 26.60 -19.83 4.56
C HIS A 330 26.43 -18.34 4.88
N PHE A 331 25.26 -17.93 5.38
CA PHE A 331 25.01 -16.54 5.78
C PHE A 331 25.97 -16.07 6.87
N PHE A 332 26.18 -16.88 7.91
CA PHE A 332 27.17 -16.57 8.95
C PHE A 332 28.60 -16.60 8.40
N TRP A 333 28.94 -17.53 7.51
CA TRP A 333 30.23 -17.50 6.82
C TRP A 333 30.44 -16.19 6.04
N LEU A 334 29.44 -15.71 5.29
CA LEU A 334 29.51 -14.41 4.60
C LEU A 334 29.72 -13.25 5.58
N ALA A 335 29.01 -13.26 6.71
CA ALA A 335 29.17 -12.24 7.76
C ALA A 335 30.61 -12.23 8.32
N ASP A 336 31.20 -13.41 8.56
CA ASP A 336 32.59 -13.56 9.03
C ASP A 336 33.59 -12.95 8.03
N GLN A 337 33.43 -13.27 6.75
CA GLN A 337 34.31 -12.81 5.67
C GLN A 337 34.33 -11.28 5.54
N HIS A 338 33.22 -10.63 5.87
CA HIS A 338 33.10 -9.18 5.86
C HIS A 338 33.37 -8.52 7.22
N GLY A 339 33.85 -9.28 8.22
CA GLY A 339 34.28 -8.77 9.52
C GLY A 339 33.15 -8.49 10.52
N PHE A 340 31.94 -9.05 10.29
CA PHE A 340 30.84 -8.96 11.26
C PHE A 340 31.00 -10.00 12.36
N GLN A 341 30.62 -9.64 13.59
CA GLN A 341 30.61 -10.59 14.71
C GLN A 341 29.43 -11.55 14.57
N ILE A 342 29.70 -12.84 14.74
CA ILE A 342 28.69 -13.89 14.61
C ILE A 342 28.31 -14.38 16.02
N PRO A 343 27.03 -14.60 16.31
CA PRO A 343 26.60 -15.22 17.55
C PRO A 343 27.24 -16.61 17.73
N ALA A 344 27.77 -16.90 18.92
CA ALA A 344 28.30 -18.22 19.25
C ALA A 344 27.17 -19.23 19.50
N ILE A 345 26.40 -19.55 18.46
CA ILE A 345 25.35 -20.58 18.52
C ILE A 345 25.98 -21.90 18.10
N ALA A 346 26.04 -22.86 19.02
CA ALA A 346 26.75 -24.14 18.87
C ALA A 346 26.30 -25.01 17.67
N GLU A 347 25.13 -24.72 17.09
CA GLU A 347 24.57 -25.44 15.92
C GLU A 347 25.04 -24.88 14.56
N PHE A 348 25.65 -23.69 14.54
CA PHE A 348 26.00 -22.94 13.32
C PHE A 348 27.51 -22.71 13.21
N VAL A 349 28.29 -23.79 13.05
CA VAL A 349 29.70 -23.63 12.65
C VAL A 349 29.75 -22.95 11.27
N PRO A 350 30.40 -21.79 11.13
CA PRO A 350 30.54 -21.12 9.83
C PRO A 350 31.20 -22.05 8.83
N GLY A 351 30.59 -22.22 7.66
CA GLY A 351 31.10 -23.13 6.64
C GLY A 351 30.50 -22.79 5.28
N GLN A 352 31.34 -22.82 4.26
CA GLN A 352 30.90 -22.60 2.88
C GLN A 352 29.97 -23.74 2.48
N ALA A 353 28.67 -23.47 2.39
CA ALA A 353 27.73 -24.40 1.78
C ALA A 353 27.76 -24.30 0.25
N SER A 354 27.61 -25.43 -0.43
CA SER A 354 27.28 -25.46 -1.86
C SER A 354 25.85 -24.94 -2.04
N LEU A 355 25.72 -23.65 -2.35
CA LEU A 355 24.44 -23.06 -2.72
C LEU A 355 24.01 -23.62 -4.08
N PRO A 356 22.70 -23.79 -4.32
CA PRO A 356 22.22 -24.10 -5.65
C PRO A 356 22.66 -22.97 -6.60
N THR A 357 23.34 -23.32 -7.68
CA THR A 357 23.59 -22.39 -8.78
C THR A 357 22.22 -21.96 -9.31
N PRO A 358 21.86 -20.66 -9.24
CA PRO A 358 20.61 -20.21 -9.81
C PRO A 358 20.59 -20.59 -11.27
N GLN A 359 19.60 -21.38 -11.66
CA GLN A 359 19.45 -21.75 -13.05
C GLN A 359 19.10 -20.47 -13.81
N THR A 360 19.83 -20.17 -14.89
CA THR A 360 19.35 -19.20 -15.87
C THR A 360 17.94 -19.63 -16.23
N PRO A 361 16.90 -18.79 -16.03
CA PRO A 361 15.57 -19.18 -16.43
C PRO A 361 15.61 -19.56 -17.92
N GLU A 362 15.48 -20.86 -18.23
CA GLU A 362 15.41 -21.33 -19.61
C GLU A 362 14.21 -20.61 -20.25
N GLY A 363 14.47 -19.81 -21.27
CA GLY A 363 13.43 -18.98 -21.89
C GLY A 363 13.41 -17.52 -21.42
N LEU A 364 14.57 -16.87 -21.32
CA LEU A 364 14.72 -15.39 -21.41
C LEU A 364 14.21 -14.79 -22.76
N GLY A 365 13.33 -15.52 -23.46
CA GLY A 365 12.75 -15.19 -24.77
C GLY A 365 11.67 -16.14 -25.27
N SER A 366 11.01 -16.96 -24.43
CA SER A 366 9.94 -17.87 -24.90
C SER A 366 8.52 -17.37 -24.65
N THR A 367 8.33 -16.26 -23.94
CA THR A 367 7.02 -15.60 -23.87
C THR A 367 7.16 -14.14 -24.27
N GLU A 368 6.43 -13.76 -25.32
CA GLU A 368 6.40 -12.41 -25.89
C GLU A 368 5.72 -11.38 -24.96
N GLN A 369 5.48 -11.72 -23.68
CA GLN A 369 4.56 -10.99 -22.83
C GLN A 369 5.21 -10.60 -21.50
N ASP A 370 5.09 -9.32 -21.15
CA ASP A 370 5.59 -8.76 -19.90
C ASP A 370 4.92 -9.39 -18.66
N GLU A 371 5.65 -9.39 -17.55
CA GLU A 371 5.13 -9.79 -16.25
C GLU A 371 3.90 -8.93 -15.91
N ALA A 372 2.82 -9.56 -15.43
CA ALA A 372 1.60 -8.83 -15.10
C ALA A 372 1.85 -7.78 -14.00
N VAL A 373 1.30 -6.57 -14.17
CA VAL A 373 1.53 -5.40 -13.28
C VAL A 373 1.30 -5.73 -11.80
N ASN A 374 0.27 -6.51 -11.48
CA ASN A 374 -0.07 -6.91 -10.11
C ASN A 374 0.96 -7.87 -9.47
N ARG A 375 1.87 -8.46 -10.26
CA ARG A 375 2.96 -9.33 -9.80
C ARG A 375 4.29 -8.58 -9.63
N ARG A 376 4.34 -7.30 -10.03
CA ARG A 376 5.50 -6.39 -9.94
C ARG A 376 5.53 -5.62 -8.61
N CYS A 377 5.17 -6.27 -7.49
CA CYS A 377 5.34 -5.74 -6.12
C CYS A 377 5.18 -6.84 -5.06
N GLY A 378 5.71 -6.56 -3.86
CA GLY A 378 5.61 -7.37 -2.67
C GLY A 378 6.43 -8.66 -2.69
N ILE A 379 5.99 -9.62 -1.88
CA ILE A 379 6.60 -10.96 -1.77
C ILE A 379 6.48 -11.69 -3.12
N PRO A 380 7.55 -12.33 -3.62
CA PRO A 380 7.53 -13.07 -4.87
C PRO A 380 6.57 -14.27 -4.85
N TYR A 381 6.23 -14.72 -6.05
CA TYR A 381 5.35 -15.88 -6.23
C TYR A 381 6.14 -17.19 -6.16
N ALA A 382 5.43 -18.29 -5.95
CA ALA A 382 6.01 -19.63 -5.86
C ALA A 382 6.51 -20.17 -7.21
N ASP A 383 5.97 -19.67 -8.33
CA ASP A 383 6.36 -20.00 -9.70
C ASP A 383 7.56 -19.18 -10.20
N THR A 384 8.08 -18.22 -9.42
CA THR A 384 9.18 -17.31 -9.83
C THR A 384 10.50 -17.56 -9.10
N VAL A 385 10.59 -18.63 -8.30
CA VAL A 385 11.70 -18.91 -7.37
C VAL A 385 13.07 -18.75 -8.03
N ASP A 386 13.29 -19.43 -9.15
CA ASP A 386 14.59 -19.44 -9.82
C ASP A 386 14.91 -18.09 -10.47
N ALA A 387 13.90 -17.41 -11.04
CA ALA A 387 14.05 -16.07 -11.57
C ALA A 387 14.40 -15.05 -10.48
N ASP A 388 13.77 -15.13 -9.30
CA ASP A 388 14.07 -14.22 -8.19
C ASP A 388 15.48 -14.48 -7.65
N ARG A 389 15.90 -15.76 -7.56
CA ARG A 389 17.26 -16.13 -7.14
C ARG A 389 18.30 -15.64 -8.15
N PHE A 390 18.02 -15.79 -9.43
CA PHE A 390 18.88 -15.32 -10.52
C PHE A 390 19.01 -13.79 -10.54
N ALA A 391 17.92 -13.06 -10.29
CA ALA A 391 17.90 -11.60 -10.27
C ALA A 391 18.80 -10.97 -9.21
N LEU A 392 18.95 -11.66 -8.08
CA LEU A 392 19.68 -11.20 -6.91
C LEU A 392 21.12 -11.74 -6.88
N GLU A 393 21.64 -12.27 -7.99
CA GLU A 393 23.06 -12.63 -8.11
C GLU A 393 23.97 -11.39 -8.09
N GLY A 394 25.02 -11.42 -7.28
CA GLY A 394 25.83 -10.24 -6.91
C GLY A 394 26.33 -9.38 -8.08
N ASN A 395 26.80 -10.00 -9.17
CA ASN A 395 27.38 -9.25 -10.29
C ASN A 395 26.35 -8.59 -11.22
N ARG A 396 25.07 -8.99 -11.16
CA ARG A 396 24.04 -8.59 -12.13
C ARG A 396 23.11 -7.49 -11.64
N LEU A 397 23.03 -7.29 -10.32
CA LEU A 397 22.17 -6.27 -9.70
C LEU A 397 22.42 -4.84 -10.19
N TRP A 398 23.59 -4.55 -10.75
CA TRP A 398 23.97 -3.18 -11.14
C TRP A 398 24.41 -3.04 -12.60
N GLN A 399 24.44 -4.14 -13.37
CA GLN A 399 24.73 -4.10 -14.81
C GLN A 399 23.61 -3.41 -15.59
N PRO A 400 23.81 -2.72 -16.71
CA PRO A 400 22.69 -2.20 -17.50
C PRO A 400 21.64 -3.28 -17.81
N TRP A 401 20.36 -2.92 -17.82
CA TRP A 401 19.30 -3.86 -18.21
C TRP A 401 19.27 -3.96 -19.74
N GLU A 402 19.55 -5.15 -20.27
CA GLU A 402 19.71 -5.37 -21.72
C GLU A 402 18.45 -5.91 -22.39
N SER A 403 17.51 -6.48 -21.63
CA SER A 403 16.27 -7.03 -22.19
C SER A 403 15.23 -5.93 -22.44
N PRO A 404 14.52 -5.95 -23.57
CA PRO A 404 13.43 -5.00 -23.83
C PRO A 404 12.16 -5.31 -23.01
N GLN A 405 12.11 -6.40 -22.27
CA GLN A 405 10.90 -6.86 -21.56
C GLN A 405 10.95 -6.59 -20.06
N VAL A 406 9.77 -6.42 -19.47
CA VAL A 406 9.59 -6.31 -18.01
C VAL A 406 9.36 -7.69 -17.43
N THR A 407 10.46 -8.34 -17.03
CA THR A 407 10.45 -9.69 -16.45
C THR A 407 10.41 -9.68 -14.92
N THR A 408 10.16 -10.83 -14.31
CA THR A 408 10.34 -11.02 -12.86
C THR A 408 11.75 -10.69 -12.40
N VAL A 409 12.76 -11.02 -13.20
CA VAL A 409 14.17 -10.71 -12.93
C VAL A 409 14.39 -9.20 -12.87
N PHE A 410 13.84 -8.45 -13.83
CA PHE A 410 13.88 -6.99 -13.84
C PHE A 410 13.27 -6.42 -12.56
N PHE A 411 12.06 -6.87 -12.22
CA PHE A 411 11.34 -6.34 -11.07
C PHE A 411 12.08 -6.59 -9.75
N ARG A 412 12.56 -7.82 -9.51
CA ARG A 412 13.25 -8.14 -8.24
C ARG A 412 14.52 -7.35 -8.05
N ARG A 413 15.26 -7.17 -9.14
CA ARG A 413 16.41 -6.30 -9.14
C ARG A 413 16.02 -4.86 -8.81
N SER A 414 15.01 -4.31 -9.47
CA SER A 414 14.55 -2.95 -9.18
C SER A 414 14.08 -2.79 -7.73
N GLN A 415 13.33 -3.75 -7.19
CA GLN A 415 12.85 -3.75 -5.81
C GLN A 415 14.01 -3.70 -4.80
N PHE A 416 15.06 -4.51 -5.02
CA PHE A 416 16.26 -4.49 -4.18
C PHE A 416 16.98 -3.14 -4.28
N GLN A 417 17.15 -2.62 -5.50
CA GLN A 417 17.79 -1.32 -5.71
C GLN A 417 17.02 -0.19 -5.00
N THR A 418 15.69 -0.17 -5.05
CA THR A 418 14.88 0.87 -4.39
C THR A 418 15.17 0.94 -2.87
N PHE A 419 15.34 -0.20 -2.21
CA PHE A 419 15.69 -0.23 -0.79
C PHE A 419 17.17 0.07 -0.52
N PHE A 420 18.10 -0.43 -1.33
CA PHE A 420 19.53 -0.47 -0.98
C PHE A 420 20.44 0.34 -1.89
N ARG A 421 19.90 1.19 -2.78
CA ARG A 421 20.68 2.05 -3.67
C ARG A 421 21.71 2.90 -2.94
N TYR A 422 21.39 3.36 -1.74
CA TYR A 422 22.34 4.15 -0.93
C TYR A 422 23.61 3.36 -0.55
N LEU A 423 23.57 2.03 -0.47
CA LEU A 423 24.76 1.21 -0.21
C LEU A 423 25.69 1.14 -1.44
N TRP A 424 25.16 1.44 -2.62
CA TRP A 424 25.87 1.43 -3.88
C TRP A 424 26.30 2.85 -4.29
N GLY A 425 27.53 3.27 -3.96
CA GLY A 425 28.10 4.53 -4.49
C GLY A 425 29.01 5.33 -3.56
N GLY A 426 30.22 4.85 -3.28
CA GLY A 426 31.31 5.66 -2.72
C GLY A 426 31.91 6.69 -3.70
N SER A 427 31.47 6.70 -4.97
CA SER A 427 31.93 7.65 -5.99
C SER A 427 30.72 8.27 -6.69
N GLY A 428 30.43 9.55 -6.43
CA GLY A 428 29.46 10.30 -7.23
C GLY A 428 28.49 11.28 -6.55
N ILE A 429 28.78 11.83 -5.36
CA ILE A 429 28.06 13.03 -4.84
C ILE A 429 28.92 14.31 -4.91
N ASN A 430 30.17 14.24 -5.38
CA ASN A 430 31.06 15.40 -5.50
C ASN A 430 31.30 15.85 -6.96
N GLN A 431 30.25 15.99 -7.77
CA GLN A 431 30.36 16.66 -9.07
C GLN A 431 29.11 17.47 -9.41
N ALA A 432 28.72 18.37 -8.51
CA ALA A 432 27.83 19.49 -8.82
C ALA A 432 27.92 20.63 -7.79
N THR A 433 29.11 20.99 -7.31
CA THR A 433 29.30 22.20 -6.48
C THR A 433 30.65 22.90 -6.62
N ASN A 434 31.59 22.36 -7.39
CA ASN A 434 32.90 22.99 -7.62
C ASN A 434 33.11 23.43 -9.07
N ALA A 435 32.16 24.18 -9.62
CA ALA A 435 32.35 24.90 -10.90
C ALA A 435 32.11 26.41 -10.79
N ALA A 436 31.99 26.94 -9.57
CA ALA A 436 31.82 28.38 -9.35
C ALA A 436 32.53 28.85 -8.07
N ARG A 437 33.82 28.57 -7.93
CA ARG A 437 34.72 29.27 -6.98
C ARG A 437 36.20 28.97 -7.23
N GLU A 438 36.64 29.06 -8.48
CA GLU A 438 38.04 29.33 -8.81
C GLU A 438 38.11 30.63 -9.61
N SER A 439 38.05 31.75 -8.89
CA SER A 439 38.77 32.96 -9.26
C SER A 439 39.03 33.77 -8.00
N ALA A 440 40.25 34.33 -7.94
CA ALA A 440 40.84 35.10 -6.84
C ALA A 440 41.39 34.30 -5.66
N ALA A 441 42.58 33.71 -5.87
CA ALA A 441 43.60 33.70 -4.82
C ALA A 441 44.19 35.11 -4.71
N THR A 442 44.28 35.65 -3.49
CA THR A 442 45.33 36.61 -3.08
C THR A 442 45.45 36.61 -1.55
N ASP A 443 46.66 36.28 -1.11
CA ASP A 443 47.38 36.57 0.13
C ASP A 443 46.66 37.00 1.42
N GLY A 444 47.08 36.38 2.53
CA GLY A 444 46.88 36.92 3.88
C GLY A 444 47.18 35.92 4.99
N THR A 445 48.43 35.86 5.42
CA THR A 445 48.95 35.20 6.62
C THR A 445 48.23 35.68 7.89
N ALA A 446 47.79 34.79 8.80
CA ALA A 446 47.94 34.95 10.26
C ALA A 446 47.24 33.85 11.10
N ALA A 447 48.00 33.43 12.12
CA ALA A 447 47.59 33.06 13.48
C ALA A 447 46.76 31.79 13.76
N ILE A 448 47.45 30.89 14.46
CA ILE A 448 47.00 29.84 15.36
C ILE A 448 46.07 30.44 16.42
N ASP A 449 44.96 29.77 16.73
CA ASP A 449 44.56 29.53 18.12
C ASP A 449 43.76 28.23 18.23
N GLN A 450 44.28 27.36 19.10
CA GLN A 450 43.65 26.14 19.59
C GLN A 450 42.65 26.50 20.68
N GLU A 451 41.37 26.20 20.49
CA GLU A 451 40.49 25.92 21.62
C GLU A 451 39.71 24.63 21.36
N ILE A 452 40.06 23.63 22.15
CA ILE A 452 39.43 22.33 22.27
C ILE A 452 38.11 22.53 23.01
N LEU A 453 36.98 22.23 22.35
CA LEU A 453 35.75 21.91 23.07
C LEU A 453 35.20 20.57 22.55
N ASN A 454 35.04 19.66 23.51
CA ASN A 454 34.60 18.29 23.34
C ASN A 454 33.32 18.16 22.51
N HIS A 455 33.42 17.51 21.36
CA HIS A 455 32.27 16.86 20.74
C HIS A 455 32.50 15.34 20.77
N GLU A 456 31.61 14.65 21.48
CA GLU A 456 31.40 13.22 21.37
C GLU A 456 31.16 12.88 19.90
N LEU A 457 32.15 12.24 19.28
CA LEU A 457 32.08 11.81 17.89
C LEU A 457 31.24 10.53 17.82
N GLU A 458 29.91 10.68 17.75
CA GLU A 458 29.05 9.61 17.25
C GLU A 458 29.41 9.36 15.78
N HIS A 459 30.04 8.22 15.50
CA HIS A 459 30.25 7.73 14.14
C HIS A 459 28.89 7.32 13.54
N ARG A 460 28.10 8.31 13.14
CA ARG A 460 26.89 8.11 12.34
C ARG A 460 27.31 8.03 10.88
N MET A 461 27.12 6.86 10.27
CA MET A 461 27.15 6.70 8.82
C MET A 461 26.28 7.80 8.17
N PRO A 462 26.66 8.37 7.01
CA PRO A 462 25.86 9.39 6.34
C PRO A 462 24.51 8.77 5.96
N SER A 463 23.49 9.06 6.78
CA SER A 463 22.10 8.77 6.48
C SER A 463 21.72 9.53 5.19
N PRO A 464 20.79 9.02 4.36
CA PRO A 464 20.23 9.81 3.29
C PRO A 464 19.65 11.09 3.89
N SER A 465 20.30 12.23 3.64
CA SER A 465 19.82 13.51 4.13
C SER A 465 18.59 13.88 3.30
N PHE A 466 17.42 13.79 3.91
CA PHE A 466 16.24 14.41 3.32
C PHE A 466 16.48 15.90 3.28
N SER A 467 16.51 16.43 2.06
CA SER A 467 16.54 17.87 1.84
C SER A 467 15.43 18.52 2.65
N GLN A 468 15.77 19.58 3.37
CA GLN A 468 14.88 20.34 4.24
C GLN A 468 13.54 20.61 3.54
N ILE A 469 12.46 20.51 4.33
CA ILE A 469 11.09 20.89 3.96
C ILE A 469 11.13 22.11 3.04
N LEU A 470 10.61 21.94 1.81
CA LEU A 470 10.50 23.01 0.83
C LEU A 470 9.84 24.22 1.52
N LYS A 471 10.58 25.32 1.67
CA LYS A 471 9.98 26.62 1.98
C LYS A 471 9.18 27.02 0.75
N ILE A 472 7.89 26.65 0.74
CA ILE A 472 6.95 26.99 -0.31
C ILE A 472 6.79 28.52 -0.28
N SER A 473 7.25 29.20 -1.32
CA SER A 473 7.25 30.66 -1.45
C SER A 473 6.02 31.20 -2.21
N SER A 474 4.97 30.40 -2.38
CA SER A 474 3.81 30.72 -3.22
C SER A 474 2.49 30.63 -2.44
N PRO A 475 1.58 31.60 -2.56
CA PRO A 475 0.27 31.62 -1.89
C PRO A 475 -0.76 30.79 -2.67
N ILE A 476 -0.42 29.57 -3.08
CA ILE A 476 -1.43 28.62 -3.55
C ILE A 476 -2.22 28.20 -2.32
N ASP A 477 -3.55 28.38 -2.34
CA ASP A 477 -4.44 27.79 -1.33
C ASP A 477 -4.47 26.28 -1.55
N TRP A 478 -3.42 25.62 -1.03
CA TRP A 478 -3.22 24.17 -1.10
C TRP A 478 -4.40 23.41 -0.53
N SER A 479 -5.17 24.01 0.39
CA SER A 479 -6.42 23.44 0.87
C SER A 479 -7.37 23.24 -0.31
N MET A 480 -7.74 24.30 -1.03
CA MET A 480 -8.67 24.21 -2.17
C MET A 480 -8.18 23.25 -3.25
N ALA A 481 -6.91 23.35 -3.66
CA ALA A 481 -6.38 22.50 -4.73
C ALA A 481 -6.35 21.00 -4.35
N MET A 482 -5.99 20.65 -3.11
CA MET A 482 -5.98 19.26 -2.63
C MET A 482 -7.39 18.67 -2.48
N TRP A 483 -8.37 19.49 -2.07
CA TRP A 483 -9.77 19.08 -1.97
C TRP A 483 -10.40 18.85 -3.36
N ASP A 484 -10.11 19.72 -4.32
CA ASP A 484 -10.66 19.67 -5.67
C ASP A 484 -10.01 18.55 -6.51
N CYS A 485 -8.69 18.37 -6.41
CA CYS A 485 -7.92 17.46 -7.27
C CYS A 485 -7.57 16.11 -6.63
N GLY A 486 -7.47 16.00 -5.30
CA GLY A 486 -6.63 14.96 -4.68
C GLY A 486 -7.33 13.80 -3.98
N MET A 487 -8.09 14.10 -2.90
CA MET A 487 -8.62 13.09 -1.98
C MET A 487 -10.11 13.27 -1.64
N GLY A 488 -10.67 14.47 -1.83
CA GLY A 488 -12.13 14.70 -1.73
C GLY A 488 -12.91 14.14 -2.92
N SER A 489 -12.23 13.54 -3.91
CA SER A 489 -12.79 13.03 -5.19
C SER A 489 -12.95 11.52 -5.26
N LEU A 490 -12.79 10.81 -4.15
CA LEU A 490 -13.07 9.38 -4.08
C LEU A 490 -14.57 9.12 -4.32
N GLU A 491 -14.97 9.01 -5.58
CA GLU A 491 -16.10 8.17 -5.95
C GLU A 491 -15.79 6.78 -5.40
N MET A 492 -16.44 6.39 -4.30
CA MET A 492 -16.43 5.00 -3.89
C MET A 492 -17.41 4.28 -4.82
N PRO A 493 -16.98 3.45 -5.79
CA PRO A 493 -17.91 2.54 -6.42
C PRO A 493 -18.55 1.71 -5.31
N ILE A 494 -19.87 1.55 -5.36
CA ILE A 494 -20.56 0.61 -4.48
C ILE A 494 -20.13 -0.77 -4.96
N GLY A 495 -19.09 -1.31 -4.32
CA GLY A 495 -18.64 -2.67 -4.54
C GLY A 495 -19.80 -3.64 -4.34
N ASN A 496 -19.74 -4.76 -5.07
CA ASN A 496 -20.72 -5.83 -4.93
C ASN A 496 -20.82 -6.26 -3.45
N LEU A 497 -22.03 -6.54 -2.98
CA LEU A 497 -22.24 -7.06 -1.63
C LEU A 497 -21.72 -8.49 -1.56
N GLU A 498 -20.76 -8.75 -0.68
CA GLU A 498 -20.26 -10.11 -0.43
C GLU A 498 -21.10 -10.78 0.66
N VAL A 499 -21.79 -11.86 0.28
CA VAL A 499 -22.56 -12.71 1.19
C VAL A 499 -21.90 -14.08 1.31
N VAL A 500 -21.61 -14.50 2.54
CA VAL A 500 -21.13 -15.85 2.85
C VAL A 500 -22.29 -16.67 3.39
N VAL A 501 -22.69 -17.70 2.65
CA VAL A 501 -23.79 -18.60 3.04
C VAL A 501 -23.21 -19.89 3.60
N THR A 502 -23.52 -20.16 4.86
CA THR A 502 -23.10 -21.37 5.57
C THR A 502 -24.30 -22.29 5.79
N ILE A 503 -24.20 -23.52 5.28
CA ILE A 503 -25.24 -24.54 5.38
C ILE A 503 -24.62 -25.78 6.04
N PRO A 504 -25.31 -26.45 6.98
CA PRO A 504 -24.80 -27.67 7.61
C PRO A 504 -24.47 -28.74 6.56
N ASN A 505 -23.34 -29.43 6.71
CA ASN A 505 -22.87 -30.50 5.82
C ASN A 505 -22.56 -30.07 4.36
N HIS A 506 -22.48 -28.76 4.08
CA HIS A 506 -22.13 -28.21 2.78
C HIS A 506 -20.99 -27.19 2.89
N ASN A 507 -20.21 -27.04 1.82
CA ASN A 507 -19.14 -26.03 1.78
C ASN A 507 -19.72 -24.61 1.80
N PRO A 508 -19.11 -23.66 2.55
CA PRO A 508 -19.59 -22.28 2.59
C PRO A 508 -19.48 -21.63 1.21
N ARG A 509 -20.56 -20.99 0.77
CA ARG A 509 -20.66 -20.35 -0.54
C ARG A 509 -20.45 -18.85 -0.41
N ARG A 510 -19.52 -18.28 -1.18
CA ARG A 510 -19.32 -16.83 -1.28
C ARG A 510 -20.04 -16.31 -2.52
N ILE A 511 -20.92 -15.35 -2.32
CA ILE A 511 -21.77 -14.79 -3.37
C ILE A 511 -21.48 -13.30 -3.44
N SER A 512 -21.11 -12.83 -4.63
CA SER A 512 -20.90 -11.41 -4.92
C SER A 512 -22.16 -10.89 -5.61
N LEU A 513 -23.02 -10.22 -4.87
CA LEU A 513 -24.25 -9.65 -5.41
C LEU A 513 -23.94 -8.30 -6.04
N PRO A 514 -24.27 -8.08 -7.32
CA PRO A 514 -24.21 -6.76 -7.94
C PRO A 514 -24.96 -5.74 -7.09
N SER A 515 -24.48 -4.50 -7.07
CA SER A 515 -25.06 -3.38 -6.31
C SER A 515 -26.40 -2.87 -6.87
N ASP A 516 -27.33 -3.79 -7.04
CA ASP A 516 -28.68 -3.64 -7.58
C ASP A 516 -29.70 -3.96 -6.47
N GLU A 517 -30.64 -3.03 -6.28
CA GLU A 517 -31.63 -3.10 -5.20
C GLU A 517 -32.55 -4.32 -5.32
N MET A 518 -32.99 -4.63 -6.54
CA MET A 518 -33.90 -5.74 -6.79
C MET A 518 -33.19 -7.08 -6.57
N ILE A 519 -31.95 -7.22 -7.05
CA ILE A 519 -31.16 -8.45 -6.89
C ILE A 519 -30.85 -8.71 -5.41
N ILE A 520 -30.37 -7.69 -4.69
CA ILE A 520 -29.98 -7.82 -3.28
C ILE A 520 -31.20 -8.12 -2.40
N ASN A 521 -32.31 -7.39 -2.57
CA ASN A 521 -33.49 -7.58 -1.73
C ASN A 521 -34.24 -8.89 -2.06
N ASN A 522 -34.30 -9.32 -3.33
CA ASN A 522 -34.89 -10.62 -3.69
C ASN A 522 -34.10 -11.79 -3.11
N PHE A 523 -32.77 -11.73 -3.20
CA PHE A 523 -31.90 -12.74 -2.61
C PHE A 523 -32.06 -12.79 -1.08
N PHE A 524 -32.10 -11.62 -0.43
CA PHE A 524 -32.30 -11.50 1.02
C PHE A 524 -33.66 -12.04 1.49
N ASN A 525 -34.74 -11.72 0.78
CA ASN A 525 -36.07 -12.24 1.08
C ASN A 525 -36.12 -13.77 0.94
N GLY A 526 -35.47 -14.32 -0.10
CA GLY A 526 -35.36 -15.77 -0.29
C GLY A 526 -34.60 -16.48 0.85
N LEU A 527 -33.59 -15.83 1.42
CA LEU A 527 -32.88 -16.33 2.62
C LEU A 527 -33.77 -16.26 3.88
N LYS A 528 -34.51 -15.16 4.08
CA LYS A 528 -35.45 -15.02 5.22
C LYS A 528 -36.56 -16.05 5.19
N GLU A 529 -37.15 -16.30 4.02
CA GLU A 529 -38.18 -17.33 3.83
C GLU A 529 -37.70 -18.72 4.29
N ARG A 530 -36.41 -19.01 4.06
CA ARG A 530 -35.75 -20.29 4.42
C ARG A 530 -35.11 -20.26 5.81
N ARG A 531 -35.43 -19.25 6.63
CA ARG A 531 -34.98 -19.11 8.04
C ARG A 531 -33.47 -19.06 8.22
N PHE A 532 -32.74 -18.46 7.27
CA PHE A 532 -31.34 -18.11 7.52
C PHE A 532 -31.25 -17.00 8.57
N VAL A 533 -30.32 -17.12 9.51
CA VAL A 533 -29.95 -16.01 10.39
C VAL A 533 -28.85 -15.23 9.71
N ILE A 534 -29.08 -13.92 9.58
CA ILE A 534 -28.21 -13.05 8.79
C ILE A 534 -27.54 -12.07 9.74
N HIS A 535 -26.21 -12.13 9.78
CA HIS A 535 -25.36 -11.34 10.66
C HIS A 535 -24.29 -10.59 9.86
N SER A 536 -23.87 -9.44 10.39
CA SER A 536 -22.60 -8.82 9.98
C SER A 536 -21.43 -9.41 10.78
N LEU A 537 -20.20 -9.23 10.29
CA LEU A 537 -18.94 -9.59 10.98
C LEU A 537 -18.82 -8.97 12.39
N ASP A 538 -19.51 -7.85 12.65
CA ASP A 538 -19.58 -7.20 13.97
C ASP A 538 -20.79 -7.64 14.83
N TYR A 539 -21.44 -8.78 14.49
CA TYR A 539 -22.54 -9.42 15.25
C TYR A 539 -23.85 -8.64 15.36
N HIS A 540 -24.07 -7.59 14.56
CA HIS A 540 -25.41 -7.04 14.39
C HIS A 540 -26.32 -8.02 13.63
N THR A 541 -27.49 -8.33 14.20
CA THR A 541 -28.54 -9.14 13.55
C THR A 541 -29.19 -8.35 12.42
N VAL A 542 -28.64 -8.47 11.21
CA VAL A 542 -29.16 -7.85 9.98
C VAL A 542 -30.52 -8.43 9.58
N SER A 543 -30.88 -9.60 10.11
CA SER A 543 -32.18 -10.25 9.86
C SER A 543 -33.41 -9.37 10.20
N ALA A 544 -33.26 -8.40 11.11
CA ALA A 544 -34.34 -7.47 11.51
C ALA A 544 -34.52 -6.27 10.54
N GLU A 545 -33.57 -6.01 9.64
CA GLU A 545 -33.64 -4.88 8.72
C GLU A 545 -34.66 -5.13 7.59
N PRO A 546 -35.47 -4.13 7.20
CA PRO A 546 -36.47 -4.26 6.15
C PRO A 546 -35.89 -4.29 4.73
N SER A 547 -34.67 -3.75 4.52
CA SER A 547 -34.00 -3.72 3.21
C SER A 547 -32.49 -3.94 3.38
N LEU A 548 -31.99 -5.06 2.86
CA LEU A 548 -30.55 -5.37 2.87
C LEU A 548 -29.78 -4.45 1.93
N TYR A 549 -30.43 -3.93 0.88
CA TYR A 549 -29.82 -2.95 -0.01
C TYR A 549 -29.49 -1.64 0.71
N LEU A 550 -30.43 -1.10 1.50
CA LEU A 550 -30.19 0.11 2.29
C LEU A 550 -29.14 -0.11 3.37
N TRP A 551 -29.10 -1.31 3.95
CA TRP A 551 -28.05 -1.72 4.87
C TRP A 551 -26.68 -1.77 4.17
N HIS A 552 -26.58 -2.38 2.98
CA HIS A 552 -25.36 -2.43 2.17
C HIS A 552 -24.86 -1.03 1.76
N LEU A 553 -25.77 -0.09 1.49
CA LEU A 553 -25.38 1.31 1.23
C LEU A 553 -24.76 2.00 2.46
N ARG A 554 -25.22 1.64 3.67
CA ARG A 554 -24.67 2.15 4.95
C ARG A 554 -23.37 1.44 5.34
N TYR A 555 -23.25 0.14 5.09
CA TYR A 555 -22.10 -0.71 5.44
C TYR A 555 -21.49 -1.48 4.24
N PRO A 556 -21.01 -0.78 3.21
CA PRO A 556 -20.64 -1.35 1.91
C PRO A 556 -19.34 -2.16 1.87
N TRP A 557 -18.62 -2.21 2.99
CA TRP A 557 -17.41 -3.02 3.16
C TRP A 557 -17.64 -4.21 4.10
N GLU A 558 -18.82 -4.28 4.71
CA GLU A 558 -19.15 -5.37 5.61
C GLU A 558 -19.65 -6.56 4.82
N ARG A 559 -19.09 -7.73 5.13
CA ARG A 559 -19.60 -9.00 4.60
C ARG A 559 -20.77 -9.44 5.44
N VAL A 560 -21.78 -9.97 4.77
CA VAL A 560 -22.94 -10.53 5.41
C VAL A 560 -22.76 -12.04 5.51
N GLN A 561 -22.91 -12.60 6.70
CA GLN A 561 -22.95 -14.04 6.92
C GLN A 561 -24.40 -14.49 7.06
N ALA A 562 -24.84 -15.39 6.18
CA ALA A 562 -26.13 -16.05 6.27
C ALA A 562 -25.90 -17.49 6.75
N ILE A 563 -26.32 -17.80 7.98
CA ILE A 563 -26.10 -19.09 8.63
C ILE A 563 -27.43 -19.82 8.75
N LEU A 564 -27.46 -21.08 8.31
CA LEU A 564 -28.56 -22.00 8.53
C LEU A 564 -28.20 -22.98 9.66
N THR A 565 -29.06 -23.11 10.67
CA THR A 565 -28.94 -24.12 11.74
C THR A 565 -29.97 -25.23 11.53
N GLU A 566 -29.69 -26.43 12.05
CA GLU A 566 -30.64 -27.56 11.96
C GLU A 566 -31.97 -27.26 12.68
N GLU A 567 -31.92 -26.49 13.77
CA GLU A 567 -33.10 -26.00 14.52
C GLU A 567 -33.98 -25.10 13.64
N ASN A 568 -33.38 -24.18 12.86
CA ASN A 568 -34.12 -23.31 11.95
C ASN A 568 -34.78 -24.10 10.81
N VAL A 569 -34.17 -25.20 10.37
CA VAL A 569 -34.74 -26.09 9.34
C VAL A 569 -35.90 -26.91 9.91
N GLN A 570 -35.81 -27.35 11.16
CA GLN A 570 -36.92 -28.00 11.86
C GLN A 570 -38.14 -27.06 12.01
N GLU A 571 -37.92 -25.79 12.38
CA GLU A 571 -39.00 -24.79 12.42
C GLU A 571 -39.54 -24.45 11.02
N TYR A 572 -38.66 -24.32 10.03
CA TYR A 572 -39.04 -24.07 8.64
C TYR A 572 -39.92 -25.20 8.07
N THR A 573 -39.63 -26.46 8.41
CA THR A 573 -40.41 -27.64 8.00
C THR A 573 -41.72 -27.80 8.78
N ALA A 574 -41.85 -27.16 9.95
CA ALA A 574 -43.05 -27.21 10.79
C ALA A 574 -44.14 -26.17 10.43
N SER A 575 -43.80 -25.13 9.65
CA SER A 575 -44.72 -24.04 9.25
C SER A 575 -45.85 -24.50 8.31
N ASP A 576 -47.09 -24.10 8.62
CA ASP A 576 -48.33 -24.67 8.06
C ASP A 576 -48.47 -24.58 6.53
N GLY A 577 -47.86 -23.57 5.89
CA GLY A 577 -47.92 -23.39 4.44
C GLY A 577 -47.15 -24.47 3.63
N ASN A 578 -46.14 -25.10 4.23
CA ASN A 578 -45.25 -26.03 3.53
C ASN A 578 -45.51 -27.52 3.86
N ARG A 579 -46.42 -27.81 4.81
CA ARG A 579 -46.77 -29.16 5.25
C ARG A 579 -47.33 -30.06 4.13
N LEU A 580 -47.96 -29.49 3.10
CA LEU A 580 -48.63 -30.25 2.04
C LEU A 580 -47.67 -30.81 0.96
N LYS A 581 -46.48 -30.22 0.76
CA LYS A 581 -45.53 -30.67 -0.31
C LYS A 581 -44.42 -31.63 0.15
N ARG A 582 -44.15 -31.77 1.46
CA ARG A 582 -42.95 -32.48 1.96
C ARG A 582 -43.24 -33.54 3.03
N ARG A 583 -44.36 -34.26 2.93
CA ARG A 583 -44.78 -35.29 3.90
C ARG A 583 -43.90 -36.57 3.99
N ARG A 584 -42.74 -36.65 3.32
CA ARG A 584 -41.85 -37.84 3.37
C ARG A 584 -40.35 -37.56 3.18
N ARG A 585 -39.85 -36.36 3.51
CA ARG A 585 -38.41 -36.06 3.37
C ARG A 585 -37.79 -35.71 4.71
N GLY A 586 -36.67 -36.36 5.04
CA GLY A 586 -35.92 -36.09 6.27
C GLY A 586 -35.31 -34.69 6.29
N ILE A 587 -34.86 -34.24 7.47
CA ILE A 587 -34.18 -32.94 7.66
C ILE A 587 -32.98 -32.80 6.70
N ALA A 588 -32.22 -33.89 6.49
CA ALA A 588 -31.10 -33.93 5.57
C ALA A 588 -31.50 -33.58 4.11
N GLU A 589 -32.58 -34.16 3.60
CA GLU A 589 -33.07 -33.86 2.24
C GLU A 589 -33.59 -32.41 2.13
N ALA A 590 -34.13 -31.85 3.22
CA ALA A 590 -34.54 -30.44 3.24
C ALA A 590 -33.34 -29.48 3.22
N ILE A 591 -32.23 -29.86 3.88
CA ILE A 591 -30.96 -29.12 3.84
C ILE A 591 -30.38 -29.15 2.41
N ASP A 592 -30.38 -30.32 1.76
CA ASP A 592 -29.89 -30.47 0.39
C ASP A 592 -30.73 -29.68 -0.63
N ASP A 593 -32.06 -29.67 -0.49
CA ASP A 593 -32.95 -28.83 -1.31
C ASP A 593 -32.66 -27.33 -1.13
N ILE A 594 -32.37 -26.88 0.10
CA ILE A 594 -32.01 -25.48 0.39
C ILE A 594 -30.64 -25.16 -0.23
N ALA A 595 -29.70 -26.10 -0.17
CA ALA A 595 -28.38 -25.95 -0.79
C ALA A 595 -28.50 -25.82 -2.32
N ALA A 596 -29.33 -26.66 -2.97
CA ALA A 596 -29.59 -26.60 -4.40
C ALA A 596 -30.25 -25.27 -4.82
N TRP A 597 -31.17 -24.73 -4.01
CA TRP A 597 -31.75 -23.41 -4.28
C TRP A 597 -30.69 -22.30 -4.25
N VAL A 598 -29.73 -22.33 -3.31
CA VAL A 598 -28.64 -21.34 -3.27
C VAL A 598 -27.77 -21.45 -4.54
N ASP A 599 -27.47 -22.66 -5.01
CA ASP A 599 -26.73 -22.86 -6.26
C ASP A 599 -27.49 -22.32 -7.48
N GLU A 600 -28.81 -22.51 -7.55
CA GLU A 600 -29.64 -21.92 -8.61
C GLU A 600 -29.65 -20.37 -8.56
N GLN A 601 -29.64 -19.76 -7.37
CA GLN A 601 -29.54 -18.31 -7.26
C GLN A 601 -28.18 -17.80 -7.74
N ILE A 602 -27.10 -18.53 -7.47
CA ILE A 602 -25.75 -18.20 -7.97
C ILE A 602 -25.71 -18.23 -9.50
N LEU A 603 -26.37 -19.21 -10.13
CA LEU A 603 -26.43 -19.34 -11.59
C LEU A 603 -27.27 -18.25 -12.28
N LYS A 604 -28.21 -17.62 -11.56
CA LYS A 604 -29.08 -16.55 -12.08
C LYS A 604 -28.44 -15.16 -12.03
N LEU A 605 -27.26 -15.02 -11.41
CA LEU A 605 -26.58 -13.71 -11.32
C LEU A 605 -25.93 -13.34 -12.66
N PRO A 606 -26.10 -12.09 -13.14
CA PRO A 606 -25.61 -11.64 -14.44
C PRO A 606 -24.08 -11.51 -14.54
N VAL A 607 -23.37 -11.66 -13.42
CA VAL A 607 -21.91 -11.70 -13.35
C VAL A 607 -21.50 -12.99 -12.64
N PRO A 608 -20.68 -13.86 -13.25
CA PRO A 608 -20.18 -15.03 -12.56
C PRO A 608 -19.36 -14.58 -11.35
N ALA A 609 -19.67 -15.12 -10.17
CA ALA A 609 -18.90 -14.87 -8.95
C ALA A 609 -17.39 -15.07 -9.22
N PRO A 610 -16.50 -14.20 -8.68
CA PRO A 610 -15.09 -14.54 -8.65
C PRO A 610 -14.94 -15.90 -7.94
N PRO A 611 -14.12 -16.83 -8.46
CA PRO A 611 -14.01 -18.18 -7.92
C PRO A 611 -13.66 -18.13 -6.43
N SER A 612 -14.25 -19.02 -5.64
CA SER A 612 -14.05 -19.17 -4.20
C SER A 612 -12.56 -19.13 -3.82
N TRP A 613 -12.14 -18.03 -3.20
CA TRP A 613 -10.88 -17.96 -2.47
C TRP A 613 -11.12 -18.66 -1.13
N GLU A 614 -10.59 -19.87 -0.96
CA GLU A 614 -10.37 -20.45 0.36
C GLU A 614 -9.39 -19.51 1.09
N TRP A 615 -9.93 -18.66 1.98
CA TRP A 615 -9.14 -17.95 2.98
C TRP A 615 -9.06 -18.86 4.20
N ASN A 616 -7.85 -19.31 4.53
CA ASN A 616 -7.57 -19.96 5.80
C ASN A 616 -7.75 -18.93 6.94
N VAL A 617 -8.55 -19.29 7.94
CA VAL A 617 -8.90 -18.48 9.12
C VAL A 617 -7.76 -18.49 10.15
N GLN A 618 -6.51 -18.31 9.74
CA GLN A 618 -5.35 -18.37 10.66
C GLN A 618 -4.43 -17.14 10.64
N GLU A 619 -4.73 -16.09 9.88
CA GLU A 619 -3.84 -14.90 9.77
C GLU A 619 -4.24 -13.70 10.66
N GLU A 620 -4.97 -13.90 11.76
CA GLU A 620 -5.24 -12.81 12.74
C GLU A 620 -4.39 -12.87 14.04
N GLU A 621 -3.45 -13.79 14.14
CA GLU A 621 -2.34 -13.65 15.09
C GLU A 621 -1.04 -13.74 14.30
N TYR A 622 -0.33 -12.61 14.15
CA TYR A 622 1.13 -12.44 14.28
C TYR A 622 1.59 -11.06 13.77
#